data_AF-A0A3N5QBK7-F1
#
_entry.id   AF-A0A3N5QBK7-F1
#
_cell.length_a   1.000
_cell.length_b   1.000
_cell.length_c   1.000
_cell.angle_alpha   90.00
_cell.angle_beta   90.00
_cell.angle_gamma   90.00
#
_symmetry.space_group_name_H-M   'P 1'
#
loop_
_entity.id
_entity.type
_entity.pdbx_description
1 polymer ?
#
loop_
_entity_poly.entity_id
_entity_poly.type
_entity_poly.pdbx_seq_one_letter_code
_entity_poly.pdbx_strand_id
1 'polypeptide(L)'
;MKKFTLYIFLFLFSATLTSSLIAQDSDFGTGSKTGVTTNYGVTQEESAWLSSRQMSQDIVIPQGLLDQLEQARQNGDIEESARINEIINSQYRMGIKNINSDDSQNSVQLPEPIIGDLFSNEYDWLPGDVLVAADTGGLAQFPRTLDMKLGDDGNLYLACIVNTPTQRRINVYKSTNGGQNWTNKGGVWYSSLGAYFQTLSMLVESKSPSIDDSIRVIVYYTSSINSNNDDASLKFFQFKPNATNPEYMIKNLESPSSGREFNYVSALSDGQYYTGLTYYGCVVGEYSNNADTSISHRVFRTTNWGDTHSSVTLDTYNPSWNDKYPVASFKASESGGDSIYLVTERVFSTTQSLVRITIAPWTLSPNFKTNFLTSGATVLYKKPVIAIKQSPRSVA
;
A
#
# COMPACT_ATOMS: atom_id res chain seq x y z
N MET A 1 58.35 0.00 -2.74
CA MET A 1 57.15 -0.76 -3.19
C MET A 1 55.93 -0.56 -2.29
N LYS A 2 56.00 -0.72 -0.95
CA LYS A 2 54.83 -0.59 -0.05
C LYS A 2 54.01 0.72 -0.17
N LYS A 3 54.68 1.87 -0.38
CA LYS A 3 54.00 3.17 -0.53
C LYS A 3 53.22 3.29 -1.85
N PHE A 4 53.73 2.72 -2.94
CA PHE A 4 53.09 2.76 -4.26
C PHE A 4 51.79 1.94 -4.28
N THR A 5 51.81 0.76 -3.66
CA THR A 5 50.61 -0.08 -3.51
C THR A 5 49.53 0.60 -2.67
N LEU A 6 49.90 1.34 -1.61
CA LEU A 6 48.97 2.10 -0.79
C LEU A 6 48.27 3.21 -1.58
N TYR A 7 49.00 3.94 -2.43
CA TYR A 7 48.41 5.00 -3.27
C TYR A 7 47.48 4.44 -4.35
N ILE A 8 47.81 3.29 -4.95
CA ILE A 8 46.93 2.61 -5.90
C ILE A 8 45.65 2.14 -5.19
N PHE A 9 45.76 1.60 -3.99
CA PHE A 9 44.60 1.15 -3.21
C PHE A 9 43.69 2.31 -2.81
N LEU A 10 44.26 3.43 -2.34
CA LEU A 10 43.50 4.66 -2.03
C LEU A 10 42.84 5.26 -3.27
N PHE A 11 43.53 5.26 -4.42
CA PHE A 11 42.97 5.76 -5.68
C PHE A 11 41.79 4.89 -6.14
N LEU A 12 41.97 3.56 -6.16
CA LEU A 12 40.90 2.61 -6.51
C LEU A 12 39.72 2.67 -5.54
N PHE A 13 39.97 2.77 -4.24
CA PHE A 13 38.93 2.92 -3.22
C PHE A 13 38.17 4.26 -3.37
N SER A 14 38.86 5.36 -3.67
CA SER A 14 38.20 6.63 -3.94
C SER A 14 37.38 6.59 -5.23
N ALA A 15 37.90 5.94 -6.28
CA ALA A 15 37.23 5.81 -7.57
C ALA A 15 35.94 4.99 -7.44
N THR A 16 35.96 3.87 -6.70
CA THR A 16 34.77 3.05 -6.45
C THR A 16 33.73 3.75 -5.58
N LEU A 17 34.15 4.53 -4.57
CA LEU A 17 33.26 5.40 -3.78
C LEU A 17 32.62 6.49 -4.64
N THR A 18 33.38 7.15 -5.52
CA THR A 18 32.81 8.18 -6.42
C THR A 18 31.90 7.58 -7.49
N SER A 19 32.21 6.41 -8.05
CA SER A 19 31.33 5.76 -9.04
C SER A 19 30.05 5.22 -8.40
N SER A 20 30.09 4.78 -7.15
CA SER A 20 28.88 4.37 -6.40
C SER A 20 28.04 5.57 -5.93
N LEU A 21 28.65 6.74 -5.72
CA LEU A 21 27.92 8.01 -5.52
C LEU A 21 27.29 8.54 -6.82
N ILE A 22 27.95 8.41 -7.98
CA ILE A 22 27.40 8.82 -9.28
C ILE A 22 26.29 7.86 -9.74
N ALA A 23 26.37 6.57 -9.40
CA ALA A 23 25.30 5.61 -9.65
C ALA A 23 24.03 5.85 -8.78
N GLN A 24 24.11 6.72 -7.75
CA GLN A 24 22.92 7.13 -6.97
C GLN A 24 22.14 8.30 -7.62
N ASP A 25 22.69 8.99 -8.62
CA ASP A 25 22.04 10.10 -9.32
C ASP A 25 21.52 9.73 -10.71
N SER A 26 21.58 8.46 -11.12
CA SER A 26 21.07 8.01 -12.44
C SER A 26 19.56 8.21 -12.61
N ASP A 27 18.82 8.41 -11.53
CA ASP A 27 17.38 8.68 -11.54
C ASP A 27 17.05 10.17 -11.81
N PHE A 28 18.05 11.06 -11.81
CA PHE A 28 17.89 12.47 -12.16
C PHE A 28 18.14 12.72 -13.65
N GLY A 29 17.10 12.60 -14.46
CA GLY A 29 17.13 13.00 -15.88
C GLY A 29 16.94 14.51 -16.08
N THR A 30 17.10 14.98 -17.32
CA THR A 30 16.84 16.38 -17.72
C THR A 30 15.40 16.85 -17.45
N GLY A 31 14.46 15.92 -17.23
CA GLY A 31 13.09 16.19 -16.83
C GLY A 31 12.86 16.29 -15.31
N SER A 32 13.83 15.91 -14.49
CA SER A 32 13.71 15.93 -13.03
C SER A 32 13.63 17.36 -12.51
N LYS A 33 12.69 17.62 -11.59
CA LYS A 33 12.48 18.94 -10.99
C LYS A 33 13.04 18.95 -9.58
N THR A 34 13.93 19.90 -9.30
CA THR A 34 14.51 20.14 -7.98
C THR A 34 13.95 21.43 -7.39
N GLY A 35 13.79 21.49 -6.06
CA GLY A 35 13.39 22.73 -5.37
C GLY A 35 11.97 23.22 -5.70
N VAL A 36 11.04 22.30 -5.98
CA VAL A 36 9.64 22.66 -6.25
C VAL A 36 9.02 23.28 -5.00
N THR A 37 8.31 24.41 -5.17
CA THR A 37 7.68 25.14 -4.08
C THR A 37 6.49 24.37 -3.49
N THR A 38 6.45 24.27 -2.17
CA THR A 38 5.48 23.44 -1.41
C THR A 38 4.02 23.86 -1.58
N ASN A 39 3.75 25.08 -2.08
CA ASN A 39 2.41 25.65 -2.17
C ASN A 39 1.98 26.00 -3.60
N TYR A 40 2.69 25.53 -4.63
CA TYR A 40 2.29 25.81 -6.00
C TYR A 40 0.94 25.16 -6.32
N GLY A 41 -0.04 25.94 -6.80
CA GLY A 41 -1.37 25.43 -7.16
C GLY A 41 -2.35 25.27 -6.00
N VAL A 42 -1.96 25.62 -4.77
CA VAL A 42 -2.89 25.72 -3.62
C VAL A 42 -3.72 26.99 -3.77
N THR A 43 -5.04 26.87 -3.86
CA THR A 43 -5.91 28.06 -3.86
C THR A 43 -5.91 28.70 -2.48
N GLN A 44 -6.24 29.99 -2.40
CA GLN A 44 -6.35 30.68 -1.12
C GLN A 44 -7.36 29.99 -0.18
N GLU A 45 -8.45 29.46 -0.74
CA GLU A 45 -9.47 28.72 0.00
C GLU A 45 -8.95 27.37 0.52
N GLU A 46 -8.17 26.63 -0.29
CA GLU A 46 -7.50 25.41 0.18
C GLU A 46 -6.46 25.73 1.24
N SER A 47 -5.69 26.80 1.06
CA SER A 47 -4.71 27.24 2.05
C SER A 47 -5.40 27.61 3.36
N ALA A 48 -6.53 28.31 3.31
CA ALA A 48 -7.33 28.64 4.49
C ALA A 48 -7.92 27.39 5.13
N TRP A 49 -8.41 26.43 4.34
CA TRP A 49 -8.92 25.16 4.84
C TRP A 49 -7.82 24.30 5.48
N LEU A 50 -6.66 24.17 4.82
CA LEU A 50 -5.49 23.45 5.35
C LEU A 50 -5.00 24.10 6.65
N SER A 51 -5.02 25.43 6.73
CA SER A 51 -4.68 26.16 7.96
C SER A 51 -5.75 25.97 9.04
N SER A 52 -7.03 25.90 8.67
CA SER A 52 -8.13 25.61 9.61
C SER A 52 -8.14 24.15 10.07
N ARG A 53 -7.55 23.25 9.29
CA ARG A 53 -7.32 21.83 9.61
C ARG A 53 -6.13 21.61 10.54
N GLN A 54 -5.30 22.62 10.80
CA GLN A 54 -4.35 22.56 11.92
C GLN A 54 -5.12 22.63 13.25
N MET A 55 -5.94 21.62 13.51
CA MET A 55 -6.77 21.45 14.69
C MET A 55 -6.49 20.07 15.29
N SER A 56 -5.26 19.92 15.76
CA SER A 56 -4.89 19.63 17.14
C SER A 56 -3.37 19.54 17.10
N GLN A 57 -2.65 20.12 18.08
CA GLN A 57 -1.31 19.58 18.35
C GLN A 57 -1.48 18.07 18.37
N ASP A 58 -0.69 17.31 17.60
CA ASP A 58 -0.64 15.86 17.75
C ASP A 58 -0.59 15.64 19.26
N ILE A 59 -1.65 15.05 19.83
CA ILE A 59 -1.71 14.90 21.27
C ILE A 59 -0.52 14.02 21.59
N VAL A 60 0.51 14.62 22.21
CA VAL A 60 1.78 13.96 22.41
C VAL A 60 1.48 12.74 23.24
N ILE A 61 1.63 11.56 22.63
CA ILE A 61 1.46 10.30 23.34
C ILE A 61 2.54 10.32 24.42
N PRO A 62 2.18 10.23 25.71
CA PRO A 62 3.15 10.21 26.78
C PRO A 62 4.21 9.13 26.51
N GLN A 63 5.49 9.50 26.57
CA GLN A 63 6.60 8.57 26.31
C GLN A 63 6.49 7.31 27.18
N GLY A 64 6.03 7.44 28.42
CA GLY A 64 5.79 6.30 29.30
C GLY A 64 4.75 5.29 28.77
N LEU A 65 3.75 5.71 27.98
CA LEU A 65 2.83 4.78 27.32
C LEU A 65 3.48 4.08 26.12
N LEU A 66 4.37 4.78 25.39
CA LEU A 66 5.14 4.17 24.30
C LEU A 66 6.16 3.16 24.85
N ASP A 67 6.84 3.50 25.95
CA ASP A 67 7.79 2.61 26.63
C ASP A 67 7.08 1.38 27.21
N GLN A 68 5.90 1.56 27.83
CA GLN A 68 5.09 0.43 28.31
C GLN A 68 4.61 -0.46 27.18
N LEU A 69 4.18 0.14 26.06
CA LEU A 69 3.77 -0.60 24.88
C LEU A 69 4.95 -1.42 24.32
N GLU A 70 6.10 -0.79 24.15
CA GLU A 70 7.32 -1.44 23.67
C GLU A 70 7.79 -2.55 24.63
N GLN A 71 7.72 -2.31 25.94
CA GLN A 71 8.04 -3.31 26.96
C GLN A 71 7.06 -4.50 26.93
N ALA A 72 5.75 -4.25 26.81
CA ALA A 72 4.75 -5.31 26.66
C ALA A 72 5.01 -6.15 25.39
N ARG A 73 5.39 -5.50 24.29
CA ARG A 73 5.77 -6.16 23.03
C ARG A 73 7.04 -6.99 23.16
N GLN A 74 8.07 -6.47 23.82
CA GLN A 74 9.31 -7.20 24.09
C GLN A 74 9.09 -8.41 25.00
N ASN A 75 8.16 -8.32 25.93
CA ASN A 75 7.79 -9.40 26.84
C ASN A 75 6.82 -10.43 26.23
N GLY A 76 6.31 -10.19 25.02
CA GLY A 76 5.29 -11.05 24.39
C GLY A 76 3.91 -10.98 25.05
N ASP A 77 3.62 -9.92 25.80
CA ASP A 77 2.34 -9.70 26.48
C ASP A 77 1.33 -9.05 25.51
N ILE A 78 0.58 -9.92 24.81
CA ILE A 78 -0.35 -9.52 23.75
C ILE A 78 -1.53 -8.73 24.32
N GLU A 79 -2.04 -9.12 25.49
CA GLU A 79 -3.19 -8.47 26.12
C GLU A 79 -2.84 -7.05 26.59
N GLU A 80 -1.69 -6.88 27.23
CA GLU A 80 -1.26 -5.57 27.70
C GLU A 80 -0.87 -4.63 26.53
N SER A 81 -0.24 -5.18 25.48
CA SER A 81 0.03 -4.45 24.23
C SER A 81 -1.26 -3.97 23.54
N ALA A 82 -2.30 -4.81 23.52
CA ALA A 82 -3.60 -4.44 22.97
C ALA A 82 -4.29 -3.35 23.80
N ARG A 83 -4.30 -3.50 25.13
CA ARG A 83 -4.89 -2.53 26.07
C ARG A 83 -4.23 -1.15 25.97
N ILE A 84 -2.89 -1.10 25.93
CA ILE A 84 -2.15 0.16 25.82
C ILE A 84 -2.39 0.81 24.45
N ASN A 85 -2.44 0.02 23.37
CA ASN A 85 -2.82 0.53 22.04
C ASN A 85 -4.23 1.11 22.03
N GLU A 86 -5.18 0.49 22.72
CA GLU A 86 -6.55 0.98 22.82
C GLU A 86 -6.61 2.31 23.60
N ILE A 87 -5.84 2.47 24.67
CA ILE A 87 -5.72 3.73 25.40
C ILE A 87 -5.10 4.82 24.51
N ILE A 88 -4.03 4.50 23.80
CA ILE A 88 -3.38 5.42 22.86
C ILE A 88 -4.38 5.87 21.79
N ASN A 89 -5.11 4.93 21.20
CA ASN A 89 -6.05 5.24 20.13
C ASN A 89 -7.28 6.00 20.63
N SER A 90 -7.87 5.62 21.76
CA SER A 90 -9.10 6.23 22.29
C SER A 90 -8.89 7.62 22.89
N GLN A 91 -7.78 7.85 23.59
CA GLN A 91 -7.55 9.09 24.33
C GLN A 91 -6.68 10.10 23.59
N TYR A 92 -5.78 9.63 22.73
CA TYR A 92 -4.77 10.48 22.11
C TYR A 92 -4.93 10.59 20.59
N ARG A 93 -5.90 9.88 19.99
CA ARG A 93 -6.07 9.83 18.53
C ARG A 93 -7.54 9.85 18.09
N MET A 94 -8.14 11.04 18.08
CA MET A 94 -9.51 11.25 17.57
C MET A 94 -9.63 10.87 16.09
N GLY A 95 -10.74 10.21 15.71
CA GLY A 95 -11.03 9.84 14.32
C GLY A 95 -10.44 8.51 13.85
N ILE A 96 -9.77 7.76 14.75
CA ILE A 96 -9.36 6.38 14.47
C ILE A 96 -10.54 5.44 14.66
N LYS A 97 -10.76 4.57 13.68
CA LYS A 97 -11.66 3.43 13.79
C LYS A 97 -10.84 2.15 13.97
N ASN A 98 -11.15 1.38 15.00
CA ASN A 98 -10.63 0.01 15.13
C ASN A 98 -11.51 -0.93 14.32
N ILE A 99 -10.89 -1.86 13.62
CA ILE A 99 -11.53 -2.85 12.76
C ILE A 99 -11.16 -4.22 13.29
N ASN A 100 -12.11 -4.81 14.01
CA ASN A 100 -12.08 -6.23 14.36
C ASN A 100 -12.90 -6.98 13.31
N SER A 101 -12.43 -8.14 12.86
CA SER A 101 -13.08 -8.93 11.81
C SER A 101 -14.51 -9.36 12.13
N ASP A 102 -14.95 -9.23 13.38
CA ASP A 102 -16.30 -9.55 13.83
C ASP A 102 -17.32 -8.41 13.60
N ASP A 103 -16.85 -7.18 13.30
CA ASP A 103 -17.71 -6.01 13.06
C ASP A 103 -18.18 -5.89 11.59
N SER A 104 -17.90 -6.87 10.73
CA SER A 104 -18.36 -6.83 9.34
C SER A 104 -19.85 -7.17 9.23
N GLN A 105 -20.72 -6.24 9.62
CA GLN A 105 -22.17 -6.33 9.35
C GLN A 105 -22.53 -6.13 7.86
N ASN A 106 -21.62 -6.41 6.93
CA ASN A 106 -21.86 -6.23 5.50
C ASN A 106 -22.29 -7.54 4.85
N SER A 107 -23.38 -7.46 4.08
CA SER A 107 -24.12 -8.52 3.37
C SER A 107 -23.33 -9.32 2.31
N VAL A 108 -22.04 -9.08 2.13
CA VAL A 108 -21.22 -9.78 1.13
C VAL A 108 -20.44 -10.88 1.82
N GLN A 109 -20.76 -12.14 1.50
CA GLN A 109 -20.01 -13.32 1.97
C GLN A 109 -18.50 -13.10 1.75
N LEU A 110 -17.66 -13.64 2.62
CA LEU A 110 -16.21 -13.66 2.37
C LEU A 110 -15.91 -14.62 1.20
N PRO A 111 -14.91 -14.32 0.37
CA PRO A 111 -14.47 -15.28 -0.63
C PRO A 111 -13.76 -16.45 0.04
N GLU A 112 -13.73 -17.58 -0.65
CA GLU A 112 -13.09 -18.81 -0.19
C GLU A 112 -11.63 -18.89 -0.68
N PRO A 113 -10.71 -19.49 0.09
CA PRO A 113 -9.36 -19.75 -0.37
C PRO A 113 -9.31 -20.62 -1.63
N ILE A 114 -8.32 -20.35 -2.49
CA ILE A 114 -7.92 -21.29 -3.54
C ILE A 114 -6.86 -22.23 -2.94
N ILE A 115 -7.22 -23.51 -2.80
CA ILE A 115 -6.33 -24.57 -2.29
C ILE A 115 -6.03 -25.53 -3.44
N GLY A 116 -4.75 -25.61 -3.83
CA GLY A 116 -4.31 -26.39 -4.98
C GLY A 116 -4.46 -25.66 -6.31
N ASP A 117 -4.08 -26.33 -7.40
CA ASP A 117 -4.15 -25.75 -8.74
C ASP A 117 -5.57 -25.93 -9.31
N LEU A 118 -6.27 -24.82 -9.58
CA LEU A 118 -7.61 -24.86 -10.15
C LEU A 118 -7.58 -25.13 -11.67
N PHE A 119 -6.43 -24.97 -12.32
CA PHE A 119 -6.27 -25.24 -13.76
C PHE A 119 -4.91 -25.85 -14.04
N SER A 120 -4.88 -27.07 -14.58
CA SER A 120 -3.63 -27.73 -14.97
C SER A 120 -3.01 -27.19 -16.26
N ASN A 121 -3.70 -26.35 -17.04
CA ASN A 121 -3.18 -25.75 -18.27
C ASN A 121 -3.92 -24.45 -18.60
N GLU A 122 -3.37 -23.29 -18.23
CA GLU A 122 -3.70 -22.03 -18.90
C GLU A 122 -2.64 -21.85 -20.01
N TYR A 123 -3.07 -22.02 -21.27
CA TYR A 123 -2.19 -22.08 -22.44
C TYR A 123 -1.83 -20.70 -23.00
N ASP A 124 -0.60 -20.63 -23.46
CA ASP A 124 0.10 -19.44 -23.92
C ASP A 124 0.11 -19.25 -25.42
N TRP A 125 0.46 -18.03 -25.84
CA TRP A 125 0.90 -17.76 -27.20
C TRP A 125 2.43 -17.68 -27.29
N LEU A 126 3.06 -18.85 -27.23
CA LEU A 126 4.21 -19.41 -27.96
C LEU A 126 4.48 -20.78 -27.30
N PRO A 127 5.17 -21.75 -27.95
CA PRO A 127 5.49 -23.02 -27.29
C PRO A 127 6.49 -22.80 -26.13
N GLY A 128 6.01 -22.40 -24.94
CA GLY A 128 6.79 -22.33 -23.70
C GLY A 128 6.72 -21.04 -22.86
N ASP A 129 5.93 -20.01 -23.22
CA ASP A 129 5.95 -18.70 -22.53
C ASP A 129 4.69 -18.42 -21.67
N VAL A 130 4.76 -18.52 -20.35
CA VAL A 130 3.57 -18.36 -19.47
C VAL A 130 2.99 -16.93 -19.46
N LEU A 131 1.78 -16.78 -20.00
CA LEU A 131 0.93 -15.59 -20.00
C LEU A 131 0.20 -15.47 -18.67
N VAL A 132 0.39 -14.34 -18.01
CA VAL A 132 -0.45 -13.95 -16.87
C VAL A 132 -1.17 -12.66 -17.22
N ALA A 133 -2.47 -12.78 -17.52
CA ALA A 133 -3.34 -11.65 -17.81
C ALA A 133 -4.39 -11.50 -16.70
N ALA A 134 -4.76 -10.25 -16.40
CA ALA A 134 -5.99 -9.99 -15.67
C ALA A 134 -7.16 -10.12 -16.66
N ASP A 135 -7.97 -11.15 -16.51
CA ASP A 135 -9.17 -11.33 -17.34
C ASP A 135 -10.35 -10.63 -16.66
N THR A 136 -10.39 -9.31 -16.77
CA THR A 136 -11.55 -8.52 -16.36
C THR A 136 -12.51 -8.43 -17.54
N GLY A 137 -13.40 -9.42 -17.68
CA GLY A 137 -14.36 -9.55 -18.79
C GLY A 137 -15.47 -8.48 -18.83
N GLY A 138 -15.14 -7.19 -18.67
CA GLY A 138 -16.10 -6.08 -18.62
C GLY A 138 -15.59 -4.78 -19.26
N LEU A 139 -16.55 -3.95 -19.71
CA LEU A 139 -16.35 -2.65 -20.38
C LEU A 139 -15.75 -1.56 -19.49
N ALA A 140 -15.69 -1.77 -18.17
CA ALA A 140 -15.04 -0.88 -17.21
C ALA A 140 -13.71 -1.49 -16.76
N GLN A 141 -12.61 -1.08 -17.41
CA GLN A 141 -11.27 -1.46 -16.96
C GLN A 141 -10.88 -0.61 -15.75
N PHE A 142 -10.98 -1.18 -14.56
CA PHE A 142 -10.40 -0.58 -13.37
C PHE A 142 -8.87 -0.69 -13.42
N PRO A 143 -8.12 0.36 -13.06
CA PRO A 143 -6.67 0.26 -12.98
C PRO A 143 -6.25 -0.50 -11.70
N ARG A 144 -5.10 -1.19 -11.77
CA ARG A 144 -4.56 -2.11 -10.74
C ARG A 144 -5.37 -3.39 -10.54
N THR A 145 -5.69 -4.06 -11.64
CA THR A 145 -6.22 -5.43 -11.64
C THR A 145 -5.12 -6.48 -11.55
N LEU A 146 -3.86 -6.03 -11.52
CA LEU A 146 -2.67 -6.85 -11.54
C LEU A 146 -1.57 -6.11 -10.74
N ASP A 147 -0.85 -6.82 -9.87
CA ASP A 147 0.29 -6.27 -9.10
C ASP A 147 1.39 -7.33 -9.02
N MET A 148 2.64 -6.89 -9.23
CA MET A 148 3.82 -7.75 -9.27
C MET A 148 4.84 -7.26 -8.26
N LYS A 149 5.37 -8.20 -7.46
CA LYS A 149 6.36 -7.91 -6.43
C LYS A 149 7.51 -8.92 -6.50
N LEU A 150 8.72 -8.42 -6.29
CA LEU A 150 9.85 -9.27 -5.92
C LEU A 150 9.70 -9.55 -4.43
N GLY A 151 9.59 -10.83 -4.06
CA GLY A 151 9.63 -11.25 -2.67
C GLY A 151 11.04 -11.19 -2.12
N ASP A 152 11.15 -11.10 -0.80
CA ASP A 152 12.41 -11.18 -0.07
C ASP A 152 13.18 -12.49 -0.30
N ASP A 153 12.48 -13.54 -0.72
CA ASP A 153 13.08 -14.82 -1.14
C ASP A 153 13.66 -14.78 -2.56
N GLY A 154 13.71 -13.59 -3.19
CA GLY A 154 14.25 -13.37 -4.53
C GLY A 154 13.35 -13.85 -5.66
N ASN A 155 12.14 -14.32 -5.36
CA ASN A 155 11.20 -14.83 -6.35
C ASN A 155 10.20 -13.74 -6.76
N LEU A 156 9.69 -13.82 -7.99
CA LEU A 156 8.63 -12.91 -8.43
C LEU A 156 7.27 -13.48 -8.03
N TYR A 157 6.38 -12.60 -7.61
CA TYR A 157 5.01 -12.90 -7.27
C TYR A 157 4.10 -12.00 -8.08
N LEU A 158 2.97 -12.54 -8.50
CA LEU A 158 2.00 -11.84 -9.32
C LEU A 158 0.58 -12.13 -8.85
N ALA A 159 -0.14 -11.09 -8.44
CA ALA A 159 -1.55 -11.16 -8.14
C ALA A 159 -2.36 -10.63 -9.33
N CYS A 160 -3.39 -11.34 -9.76
CA CYS A 160 -4.28 -10.88 -10.83
C CYS A 160 -5.76 -11.13 -10.50
N ILE A 161 -6.61 -10.21 -10.96
CA ILE A 161 -8.06 -10.34 -10.90
C ILE A 161 -8.56 -11.08 -12.14
N VAL A 162 -9.50 -12.00 -11.91
CA VAL A 162 -10.23 -12.73 -12.94
C VAL A 162 -11.73 -12.58 -12.67
N ASN A 163 -12.42 -11.83 -13.54
CA ASN A 163 -13.87 -11.67 -13.55
C ASN A 163 -14.41 -12.09 -14.92
N THR A 164 -14.69 -13.38 -15.09
CA THR A 164 -15.24 -13.94 -16.34
C THR A 164 -16.72 -14.28 -16.14
N PRO A 165 -17.54 -14.52 -17.17
CA PRO A 165 -18.94 -14.92 -16.98
C PRO A 165 -19.16 -16.13 -16.05
N THR A 166 -18.14 -16.94 -15.78
CA THR A 166 -18.22 -18.15 -14.95
C THR A 166 -17.35 -18.10 -13.69
N GLN A 167 -16.52 -17.07 -13.50
CA GLN A 167 -15.59 -17.02 -12.37
C GLN A 167 -15.41 -15.61 -11.81
N ARG A 168 -15.21 -15.56 -10.49
CA ARG A 168 -14.78 -14.37 -9.75
C ARG A 168 -13.64 -14.82 -8.84
N ARG A 169 -12.41 -14.47 -9.17
CA ARG A 169 -11.24 -14.86 -8.37
C ARG A 169 -10.11 -13.82 -8.43
N ILE A 170 -9.26 -13.88 -7.43
CA ILE A 170 -7.92 -13.31 -7.43
C ILE A 170 -6.97 -14.51 -7.38
N ASN A 171 -6.10 -14.64 -8.37
CA ASN A 171 -5.03 -15.64 -8.37
C ASN A 171 -3.72 -14.98 -7.93
N VAL A 172 -2.89 -15.74 -7.22
CA VAL A 172 -1.51 -15.37 -6.94
C VAL A 172 -0.59 -16.44 -7.51
N TYR A 173 0.31 -16.02 -8.39
CA TYR A 173 1.34 -16.85 -8.98
C TYR A 173 2.72 -16.50 -8.41
N LYS A 174 3.62 -17.47 -8.43
CA LYS A 174 5.04 -17.32 -8.08
C LYS A 174 5.90 -17.82 -9.23
N SER A 175 6.97 -17.07 -9.53
CA SER A 175 8.02 -17.47 -10.45
C SER A 175 9.37 -17.50 -9.75
N THR A 176 10.11 -18.59 -9.93
CA THR A 176 11.45 -18.81 -9.35
C THR A 176 12.58 -18.64 -10.37
N ASN A 177 12.26 -18.21 -11.59
CA ASN A 177 13.20 -18.12 -12.71
C ASN A 177 13.04 -16.81 -13.49
N GLY A 178 12.78 -15.71 -12.78
CA GLY A 178 12.72 -14.38 -13.38
C GLY A 178 11.50 -14.15 -14.29
N GLY A 179 10.41 -14.89 -14.07
CA GLY A 179 9.14 -14.71 -14.79
C GLY A 179 8.97 -15.63 -16.00
N GLN A 180 9.89 -16.56 -16.25
CA GLN A 180 9.78 -17.50 -17.37
C GLN A 180 8.68 -18.54 -17.13
N ASN A 181 8.57 -19.07 -15.90
CA ASN A 181 7.49 -19.98 -15.50
C ASN A 181 6.79 -19.44 -14.27
N TRP A 182 5.47 -19.63 -14.21
CA TRP A 182 4.64 -19.23 -13.09
C TRP A 182 3.85 -20.42 -12.54
N THR A 183 3.80 -20.55 -11.21
CA THR A 183 3.00 -21.57 -10.53
C THR A 183 1.97 -20.87 -9.67
N ASN A 184 0.70 -21.28 -9.77
CA ASN A 184 -0.34 -20.80 -8.87
C ASN A 184 -0.01 -21.24 -7.43
N LYS A 185 0.03 -20.29 -6.51
CA LYS A 185 0.30 -20.53 -5.09
C LYS A 185 -0.93 -20.37 -4.21
N GLY A 186 -1.99 -19.79 -4.74
CA GLY A 186 -3.19 -19.50 -3.98
C GLY A 186 -3.93 -18.30 -4.53
N GLY A 187 -4.76 -17.72 -3.67
CA GLY A 187 -5.68 -16.67 -4.03
C GLY A 187 -7.02 -16.86 -3.33
N VAL A 188 -8.01 -16.10 -3.77
CA VAL A 188 -9.38 -16.19 -3.27
C VAL A 188 -10.36 -16.26 -4.42
N TRP A 189 -11.47 -16.95 -4.23
CA TRP A 189 -12.53 -17.02 -5.23
C TRP A 189 -13.90 -16.87 -4.59
N TYR A 190 -14.84 -16.36 -5.37
CA TYR A 190 -16.24 -16.33 -5.01
C TYR A 190 -16.98 -17.47 -5.70
N SER A 191 -17.69 -18.25 -4.91
CA SER A 191 -18.58 -19.31 -5.41
C SER A 191 -19.77 -18.77 -6.20
N SER A 192 -20.19 -17.55 -5.89
CA SER A 192 -21.20 -16.81 -6.63
C SER A 192 -20.58 -15.80 -7.61
N LEU A 193 -21.22 -15.61 -8.76
CA LEU A 193 -20.85 -14.58 -9.74
C LEU A 193 -21.24 -13.16 -9.33
N GLY A 194 -21.95 -13.02 -8.21
CA GLY A 194 -22.45 -11.75 -7.67
C GLY A 194 -21.45 -10.94 -6.87
N ALA A 195 -20.14 -11.19 -7.01
CA ALA A 195 -19.09 -10.41 -6.35
C ALA A 195 -17.94 -10.14 -7.32
N TYR A 196 -17.74 -8.89 -7.70
CA TYR A 196 -16.71 -8.44 -8.63
C TYR A 196 -15.53 -7.88 -7.86
N PHE A 197 -14.34 -8.42 -8.13
CA PHE A 197 -13.09 -7.84 -7.66
C PHE A 197 -12.65 -6.73 -8.62
N GLN A 198 -12.22 -5.57 -8.15
CA GLN A 198 -12.02 -4.43 -9.07
C GLN A 198 -10.59 -3.89 -9.04
N THR A 199 -10.03 -3.69 -7.85
CA THR A 199 -8.62 -3.29 -7.70
C THR A 199 -7.94 -4.14 -6.64
N LEU A 200 -6.65 -4.35 -6.80
CA LEU A 200 -5.81 -5.03 -5.81
C LEU A 200 -4.44 -4.35 -5.68
N SER A 201 -3.78 -4.61 -4.56
CA SER A 201 -2.36 -4.37 -4.38
C SER A 201 -1.78 -5.40 -3.41
N MET A 202 -0.59 -5.88 -3.73
CA MET A 202 0.07 -6.99 -3.06
C MET A 202 1.35 -6.55 -2.36
N LEU A 203 1.63 -7.15 -1.21
CA LEU A 203 2.92 -7.16 -0.54
C LEU A 203 3.41 -8.60 -0.44
N VAL A 204 4.73 -8.78 -0.46
CA VAL A 204 5.36 -10.09 -0.26
C VAL A 204 6.48 -9.90 0.74
N GLU A 205 6.18 -10.25 1.98
CA GLU A 205 7.02 -9.91 3.14
C GLU A 205 7.57 -11.19 3.76
N SER A 206 8.84 -11.17 4.16
CA SER A 206 9.44 -12.25 4.94
C SER A 206 9.36 -11.97 6.43
N LYS A 207 8.87 -12.96 7.20
CA LYS A 207 9.03 -12.94 8.67
C LYS A 207 10.47 -13.27 9.07
N SER A 208 11.26 -13.96 8.24
CA SER A 208 12.68 -14.17 8.45
C SER A 208 13.40 -14.47 7.13
N PRO A 209 14.39 -13.65 6.72
CA PRO A 209 15.13 -13.90 5.49
C PRO A 209 15.87 -15.25 5.48
N SER A 210 16.05 -15.87 6.66
CA SER A 210 16.71 -17.17 6.79
C SER A 210 15.76 -18.38 6.69
N ILE A 211 14.44 -18.17 6.52
CA ILE A 211 13.44 -19.23 6.47
C ILE A 211 12.47 -18.95 5.31
N ASP A 212 12.56 -19.71 4.22
CA ASP A 212 11.70 -19.53 3.05
C ASP A 212 10.19 -19.71 3.34
N ASP A 213 9.82 -20.55 4.32
CA ASP A 213 8.43 -20.73 4.76
C ASP A 213 7.88 -19.55 5.61
N SER A 214 8.73 -18.54 5.85
CA SER A 214 8.35 -17.33 6.56
C SER A 214 7.72 -16.27 5.64
N ILE A 215 7.76 -16.47 4.32
CA ILE A 215 7.16 -15.56 3.34
C ILE A 215 5.64 -15.51 3.54
N ARG A 216 5.09 -14.30 3.46
CA ARG A 216 3.66 -14.02 3.44
C ARG A 216 3.33 -13.23 2.20
N VAL A 217 2.37 -13.73 1.43
CA VAL A 217 1.69 -12.92 0.43
C VAL A 217 0.52 -12.25 1.13
N ILE A 218 0.46 -10.94 1.01
CA ILE A 218 -0.57 -10.08 1.59
C ILE A 218 -1.23 -9.34 0.43
N VAL A 219 -2.55 -9.42 0.31
CA VAL A 219 -3.30 -8.74 -0.77
C VAL A 219 -4.43 -7.93 -0.16
N TYR A 220 -4.43 -6.64 -0.44
CA TYR A 220 -5.56 -5.76 -0.22
C TYR A 220 -6.30 -5.58 -1.53
N TYR A 221 -7.63 -5.61 -1.50
CA TYR A 221 -8.44 -5.56 -2.71
C TYR A 221 -9.82 -4.98 -2.46
N THR A 222 -10.47 -4.51 -3.51
CA THR A 222 -11.86 -4.04 -3.46
C THR A 222 -12.80 -5.08 -4.06
N SER A 223 -14.00 -5.19 -3.49
CA SER A 223 -15.07 -5.99 -4.07
C SER A 223 -16.42 -5.29 -3.98
N SER A 224 -17.22 -5.39 -5.04
CA SER A 224 -18.61 -4.94 -5.09
C SER A 224 -19.52 -6.08 -5.54
N ILE A 225 -20.81 -6.00 -5.22
CA ILE A 225 -21.81 -6.91 -5.81
C ILE A 225 -22.08 -6.63 -7.30
N ASN A 226 -21.64 -5.48 -7.79
CA ASN A 226 -21.88 -4.98 -9.14
C ASN A 226 -20.56 -4.82 -9.91
N SER A 227 -20.67 -4.88 -11.25
CA SER A 227 -19.51 -4.74 -12.15
C SER A 227 -18.99 -3.31 -12.29
N ASN A 228 -19.74 -2.31 -11.81
CA ASN A 228 -19.39 -0.89 -11.88
C ASN A 228 -18.65 -0.37 -10.63
N ASN A 229 -18.35 -1.23 -9.66
CA ASN A 229 -17.64 -0.92 -8.40
C ASN A 229 -18.42 -0.04 -7.40
N ASP A 230 -19.69 0.27 -7.67
CA ASP A 230 -20.57 0.94 -6.70
C ASP A 230 -20.56 0.21 -5.35
N ASP A 231 -20.44 0.98 -4.26
CA ASP A 231 -20.44 0.48 -2.88
C ASP A 231 -19.33 -0.55 -2.60
N ALA A 232 -18.23 -0.53 -3.37
CA ALA A 232 -17.14 -1.47 -3.19
C ALA A 232 -16.48 -1.36 -1.81
N SER A 233 -16.48 -2.46 -1.08
CA SER A 233 -15.81 -2.60 0.23
C SER A 233 -14.33 -2.93 0.06
N LEU A 234 -13.53 -2.56 1.05
CA LEU A 234 -12.12 -2.93 1.16
C LEU A 234 -11.99 -4.25 1.92
N LYS A 235 -11.23 -5.17 1.34
CA LYS A 235 -10.99 -6.51 1.87
C LYS A 235 -9.51 -6.85 1.84
N PHE A 236 -9.17 -7.90 2.58
CA PHE A 236 -7.80 -8.35 2.78
C PHE A 236 -7.75 -9.87 2.80
N PHE A 237 -6.71 -10.45 2.19
CA PHE A 237 -6.29 -11.80 2.53
C PHE A 237 -4.77 -11.90 2.61
N GLN A 238 -4.30 -12.87 3.39
CA GLN A 238 -2.91 -13.30 3.37
C GLN A 238 -2.79 -14.81 3.47
N PHE A 239 -1.65 -15.34 3.02
CA PHE A 239 -1.31 -16.76 3.16
C PHE A 239 0.20 -16.98 3.04
N LYS A 240 0.65 -18.21 3.38
CA LYS A 240 2.03 -18.65 3.15
C LYS A 240 2.13 -19.33 1.78
N PRO A 241 2.85 -18.77 0.80
CA PRO A 241 2.91 -19.35 -0.54
C PRO A 241 3.80 -20.61 -0.63
N ASN A 242 4.61 -20.87 0.40
CA ASN A 242 5.56 -21.98 0.44
C ASN A 242 5.15 -23.10 1.43
N ALA A 243 4.07 -22.91 2.20
CA ALA A 243 3.65 -23.89 3.19
C ALA A 243 2.91 -25.07 2.54
N THR A 244 3.11 -26.28 3.09
CA THR A 244 2.41 -27.49 2.65
C THR A 244 0.89 -27.37 2.79
N ASN A 245 0.44 -26.65 3.84
CA ASN A 245 -0.95 -26.22 4.00
C ASN A 245 -0.96 -24.70 4.08
N PRO A 246 -1.64 -24.00 3.16
CA PRO A 246 -1.68 -22.55 3.20
C PRO A 246 -2.52 -22.09 4.40
N GLU A 247 -1.89 -21.43 5.36
CA GLU A 247 -2.57 -20.74 6.46
C GLU A 247 -3.15 -19.44 5.93
N TYR A 248 -4.42 -19.48 5.51
CA TYR A 248 -5.15 -18.30 5.05
C TYR A 248 -5.70 -17.49 6.22
N MET A 249 -5.66 -16.17 6.05
CA MET A 249 -6.47 -15.24 6.81
C MET A 249 -7.18 -14.34 5.80
N ILE A 250 -8.52 -14.30 5.88
CA ILE A 250 -9.38 -13.52 4.98
C ILE A 250 -10.26 -12.63 5.85
N LYS A 251 -10.31 -11.34 5.55
CA LYS A 251 -11.08 -10.35 6.33
C LYS A 251 -11.77 -9.35 5.41
N ASN A 252 -12.98 -8.96 5.81
CA ASN A 252 -13.61 -7.74 5.33
C ASN A 252 -13.17 -6.60 6.25
N LEU A 253 -12.54 -5.57 5.70
CA LEU A 253 -12.02 -4.47 6.52
C LEU A 253 -13.10 -3.43 6.74
N GLU A 254 -13.68 -2.89 5.67
CA GLU A 254 -14.63 -1.80 5.80
C GLU A 254 -15.48 -1.64 4.54
N SER A 255 -16.74 -1.20 4.73
CA SER A 255 -17.56 -0.67 3.65
C SER A 255 -17.42 0.85 3.56
N PRO A 256 -17.51 1.42 2.36
CA PRO A 256 -17.51 2.86 2.16
C PRO A 256 -18.75 3.50 2.80
N SER A 257 -18.72 4.82 2.97
CA SER A 257 -19.90 5.58 3.36
C SER A 257 -21.00 5.44 2.30
N SER A 258 -22.26 5.65 2.68
CA SER A 258 -23.40 5.49 1.76
C SER A 258 -23.22 6.32 0.47
N GLY A 259 -23.43 5.66 -0.68
CA GLY A 259 -23.29 6.29 -2.00
C GLY A 259 -21.84 6.48 -2.46
N ARG A 260 -20.89 5.78 -1.84
CA ARG A 260 -19.46 5.85 -2.15
C ARG A 260 -18.88 4.47 -2.39
N GLU A 261 -17.70 4.42 -2.98
CA GLU A 261 -16.92 3.23 -3.27
C GLU A 261 -15.48 3.39 -2.78
N PHE A 262 -14.86 2.28 -2.36
CA PHE A 262 -13.40 2.24 -2.24
C PHE A 262 -12.75 1.86 -3.57
N ASN A 263 -11.67 2.57 -3.94
CA ASN A 263 -10.97 2.36 -5.20
C ASN A 263 -9.47 2.69 -5.10
N TYR A 264 -8.69 2.14 -6.04
CA TYR A 264 -7.23 2.36 -6.19
C TYR A 264 -6.41 1.99 -4.95
N VAL A 265 -6.59 0.78 -4.45
CA VAL A 265 -5.82 0.26 -3.31
C VAL A 265 -4.31 0.34 -3.57
N SER A 266 -3.56 0.86 -2.61
CA SER A 266 -2.10 0.88 -2.60
C SER A 266 -1.61 0.26 -1.30
N ALA A 267 -1.08 -0.96 -1.36
CA ALA A 267 -0.50 -1.60 -0.19
C ALA A 267 0.88 -1.00 0.13
N LEU A 268 1.22 -0.95 1.41
CA LEU A 268 2.52 -0.47 1.88
C LEU A 268 2.94 -1.22 3.16
N SER A 269 4.25 -1.32 3.35
CA SER A 269 4.89 -1.92 4.53
C SER A 269 6.17 -1.16 4.85
N ASP A 270 6.62 -1.31 6.09
CA ASP A 270 7.95 -0.88 6.54
C ASP A 270 9.09 -1.83 6.13
N GLY A 271 8.75 -2.89 5.39
CA GLY A 271 9.66 -3.94 4.99
C GLY A 271 10.09 -4.85 6.14
N GLN A 272 11.00 -5.76 5.81
CA GLN A 272 11.49 -6.86 6.63
C GLN A 272 12.02 -6.47 8.02
N TYR A 273 11.23 -6.66 9.08
CA TYR A 273 11.74 -6.79 10.46
C TYR A 273 10.80 -7.66 11.30
N TYR A 274 11.28 -8.86 11.69
CA TYR A 274 10.76 -9.55 12.89
C TYR A 274 11.31 -8.85 14.14
N THR A 275 10.84 -7.63 14.35
CA THR A 275 10.54 -7.20 15.71
C THR A 275 9.06 -7.51 15.93
N GLY A 276 8.51 -7.41 17.14
CA GLY A 276 7.08 -7.66 17.37
C GLY A 276 6.11 -6.68 16.65
N LEU A 277 6.58 -5.99 15.60
CA LEU A 277 6.08 -4.74 15.03
C LEU A 277 6.24 -4.60 13.51
N THR A 278 6.13 -5.69 12.74
CA THR A 278 5.99 -5.53 11.28
C THR A 278 4.74 -4.70 11.00
N TYR A 279 4.95 -3.55 10.35
CA TYR A 279 3.94 -2.55 10.11
C TYR A 279 3.55 -2.56 8.65
N TYR A 280 2.35 -3.03 8.36
CA TYR A 280 1.83 -2.99 7.00
C TYR A 280 0.37 -2.55 6.96
N GLY A 281 -0.08 -2.22 5.76
CA GLY A 281 -1.36 -1.56 5.57
C GLY A 281 -1.64 -1.27 4.11
N CYS A 282 -2.65 -0.43 3.90
CA CYS A 282 -2.91 0.14 2.60
C CYS A 282 -3.47 1.55 2.71
N VAL A 283 -3.35 2.31 1.62
CA VAL A 283 -4.15 3.50 1.37
C VAL A 283 -5.13 3.19 0.26
N VAL A 284 -6.37 3.64 0.42
CA VAL A 284 -7.41 3.53 -0.60
C VAL A 284 -8.14 4.86 -0.71
N GLY A 285 -8.60 5.23 -1.90
CA GLY A 285 -9.46 6.39 -2.05
C GLY A 285 -10.92 6.00 -1.86
N GLU A 286 -11.70 6.86 -1.21
CA GLU A 286 -13.14 6.74 -1.09
C GLU A 286 -13.79 7.76 -2.04
N TYR A 287 -14.48 7.27 -3.07
CA TYR A 287 -15.01 8.05 -4.19
C TYR A 287 -16.54 8.01 -4.19
N SER A 288 -17.19 9.04 -4.71
CA SER A 288 -18.64 9.01 -4.90
C SER A 288 -19.04 8.10 -6.05
N ASN A 289 -20.06 7.26 -5.85
CA ASN A 289 -20.65 6.43 -6.92
C ASN A 289 -21.24 7.31 -8.04
N ASN A 290 -21.62 8.55 -7.71
CA ASN A 290 -22.20 9.50 -8.65
C ASN A 290 -21.16 10.44 -9.30
N ALA A 291 -19.87 10.10 -9.18
CA ALA A 291 -18.75 10.85 -9.77
C ALA A 291 -18.69 12.34 -9.38
N ASP A 292 -19.17 12.69 -8.18
CA ASP A 292 -18.88 14.02 -7.62
C ASP A 292 -17.38 14.17 -7.30
N THR A 293 -16.96 15.41 -7.03
CA THR A 293 -15.55 15.76 -6.80
C THR A 293 -15.08 15.49 -5.37
N SER A 294 -15.97 15.02 -4.48
CA SER A 294 -15.59 14.76 -3.09
C SER A 294 -14.79 13.46 -3.00
N ILE A 295 -13.62 13.52 -2.38
CA ILE A 295 -12.70 12.39 -2.26
C ILE A 295 -12.04 12.46 -0.91
N SER A 296 -11.91 11.31 -0.26
CA SER A 296 -11.07 11.15 0.92
C SER A 296 -10.08 10.02 0.68
N HIS A 297 -8.92 10.09 1.33
CA HIS A 297 -8.01 8.95 1.37
C HIS A 297 -8.14 8.29 2.72
N ARG A 298 -8.29 6.97 2.72
CA ARG A 298 -8.39 6.17 3.93
C ARG A 298 -7.10 5.39 4.10
N VAL A 299 -6.47 5.55 5.26
CA VAL A 299 -5.28 4.80 5.63
C VAL A 299 -5.73 3.66 6.53
N PHE A 300 -5.40 2.43 6.15
CA PHE A 300 -5.59 1.22 6.95
C PHE A 300 -4.24 0.70 7.37
N ARG A 301 -4.09 0.39 8.65
CA ARG A 301 -2.84 -0.10 9.24
C ARG A 301 -3.13 -1.33 10.10
N THR A 302 -2.20 -2.27 10.07
CA THR A 302 -2.08 -3.33 11.09
C THR A 302 -0.68 -3.32 11.68
N THR A 303 -0.58 -3.79 12.92
CA THR A 303 0.69 -4.01 13.63
C THR A 303 0.79 -5.43 14.17
N ASN A 304 -0.18 -6.28 13.86
CA ASN A 304 -0.27 -7.65 14.36
C ASN A 304 -0.60 -8.60 13.21
N TRP A 305 0.24 -8.56 12.18
CA TRP A 305 0.14 -9.48 11.04
C TRP A 305 -1.28 -9.66 10.50
N GLY A 306 -2.07 -8.58 10.41
CA GLY A 306 -3.38 -8.60 9.78
C GLY A 306 -4.51 -9.10 10.66
N ASP A 307 -4.24 -9.52 11.91
CA ASP A 307 -5.27 -9.93 12.87
C ASP A 307 -6.24 -8.79 13.18
N THR A 308 -5.74 -7.58 13.33
CA THR A 308 -6.56 -6.38 13.54
C THR A 308 -6.05 -5.26 12.64
N HIS A 309 -6.98 -4.44 12.16
CA HIS A 309 -6.66 -3.21 11.44
C HIS A 309 -7.24 -2.02 12.19
N SER A 310 -6.62 -0.87 12.03
CA SER A 310 -7.20 0.42 12.39
C SER A 310 -7.17 1.32 11.17
N SER A 311 -8.12 2.24 11.06
CA SER A 311 -8.20 3.18 9.95
C SER A 311 -8.38 4.62 10.38
N VAL A 312 -7.94 5.55 9.53
CA VAL A 312 -8.19 6.99 9.66
C VAL A 312 -8.44 7.60 8.29
N THR A 313 -9.28 8.63 8.25
CA THR A 313 -9.52 9.41 7.03
C THR A 313 -8.56 10.59 6.97
N LEU A 314 -7.83 10.68 5.86
CA LEU A 314 -7.16 11.90 5.40
C LEU A 314 -8.12 12.61 4.45
N ASP A 315 -8.98 13.45 5.02
CA ASP A 315 -9.92 14.22 4.22
C ASP A 315 -9.15 15.14 3.28
N THR A 316 -9.58 15.22 2.02
CA THR A 316 -9.01 16.17 1.08
C THR A 316 -9.90 17.40 0.95
N TYR A 317 -9.29 18.58 0.77
CA TYR A 317 -10.03 19.79 0.51
C TYR A 317 -10.83 19.66 -0.81
N ASN A 318 -12.10 20.08 -0.82
CA ASN A 318 -12.94 20.00 -2.01
C ASN A 318 -13.80 21.26 -2.21
N PRO A 319 -13.54 22.00 -3.31
CA PRO A 319 -14.58 22.84 -3.91
C PRO A 319 -14.91 22.46 -5.37
N SER A 320 -14.07 21.72 -6.13
CA SER A 320 -14.34 21.25 -7.53
C SER A 320 -13.26 20.33 -8.16
N TRP A 321 -12.31 19.76 -7.40
CA TRP A 321 -11.16 19.03 -7.99
C TRP A 321 -11.22 17.53 -7.74
N ASN A 322 -10.51 16.75 -8.55
CA ASN A 322 -10.56 15.29 -8.45
C ASN A 322 -9.15 14.68 -8.30
N ASP A 323 -8.84 14.19 -7.10
CA ASP A 323 -7.63 13.42 -6.76
C ASP A 323 -7.82 11.92 -7.10
N LYS A 324 -7.04 11.41 -8.05
CA LYS A 324 -7.12 10.04 -8.56
C LYS A 324 -5.84 9.24 -8.30
N TYR A 325 -5.98 7.92 -8.35
CA TYR A 325 -4.88 6.95 -8.34
C TYR A 325 -3.89 7.12 -7.17
N PRO A 326 -4.35 7.14 -5.91
CA PRO A 326 -3.47 7.17 -4.75
C PRO A 326 -2.43 6.04 -4.82
N VAL A 327 -1.15 6.38 -4.83
CA VAL A 327 -0.04 5.45 -4.57
C VAL A 327 0.65 5.88 -3.30
N ALA A 328 0.75 4.97 -2.34
CA ALA A 328 1.42 5.21 -1.07
C ALA A 328 2.71 4.40 -0.98
N SER A 329 3.70 4.96 -0.30
CA SER A 329 4.92 4.27 0.10
C SER A 329 5.27 4.68 1.53
N PHE A 330 5.75 3.70 2.28
CA PHE A 330 6.20 3.89 3.65
C PHE A 330 7.57 4.57 3.67
N LYS A 331 7.82 5.39 4.69
CA LYS A 331 9.12 5.98 4.96
C LYS A 331 9.45 5.83 6.43
N ALA A 332 10.40 4.95 6.70
CA ALA A 332 11.02 4.82 8.01
C ALA A 332 11.76 6.11 8.38
N SER A 333 11.65 6.51 9.64
CA SER A 333 12.35 7.67 10.19
C SER A 333 13.40 7.26 11.21
N GLU A 334 14.56 7.92 11.17
CA GLU A 334 15.62 7.72 12.16
C GLU A 334 15.30 8.41 13.50
N SER A 335 14.53 9.50 13.50
CA SER A 335 14.31 10.30 14.73
C SER A 335 13.00 11.13 14.76
N GLY A 336 11.97 10.77 13.98
CA GLY A 336 10.78 11.62 13.82
C GLY A 336 9.45 10.88 13.66
N GLY A 337 9.41 9.60 14.01
CA GLY A 337 8.25 8.73 13.77
C GLY A 337 8.11 8.34 12.30
N ASP A 338 7.67 7.12 12.05
CA ASP A 338 7.46 6.62 10.70
C ASP A 338 6.33 7.37 9.98
N SER A 339 6.42 7.45 8.66
CA SER A 339 5.50 8.24 7.85
C SER A 339 5.08 7.50 6.58
N ILE A 340 3.96 7.93 6.00
CA ILE A 340 3.50 7.51 4.69
C ILE A 340 3.55 8.72 3.76
N TYR A 341 4.05 8.49 2.56
CA TYR A 341 3.94 9.45 1.48
C TYR A 341 2.97 8.88 0.47
N LEU A 342 1.96 9.67 0.17
CA LEU A 342 0.90 9.38 -0.77
C LEU A 342 1.03 10.35 -1.94
N VAL A 343 1.10 9.83 -3.16
CA VAL A 343 1.01 10.64 -4.38
C VAL A 343 -0.31 10.39 -5.09
N THR A 344 -0.93 11.47 -5.56
CA THR A 344 -2.18 11.41 -6.33
C THR A 344 -2.08 12.28 -7.58
N GLU A 345 -2.80 11.88 -8.62
CA GLU A 345 -3.10 12.73 -9.77
C GLU A 345 -4.20 13.69 -9.36
N ARG A 346 -3.90 14.98 -9.23
CA ARG A 346 -4.90 16.02 -9.02
C ARG A 346 -5.34 16.59 -10.35
N VAL A 347 -6.59 16.35 -10.74
CA VAL A 347 -7.16 16.84 -12.00
C VAL A 347 -7.85 18.19 -11.78
N PHE A 348 -7.43 19.22 -12.53
CA PHE A 348 -8.05 20.54 -12.54
C PHE A 348 -8.99 20.72 -13.73
N SER A 349 -8.61 20.15 -14.88
CA SER A 349 -9.41 20.16 -16.11
C SER A 349 -9.05 18.94 -16.97
N THR A 350 -9.70 18.78 -18.12
CA THR A 350 -9.37 17.72 -19.09
C THR A 350 -7.96 17.83 -19.68
N THR A 351 -7.32 19.01 -19.59
CA THR A 351 -6.00 19.30 -20.17
C THR A 351 -4.95 19.64 -19.12
N GLN A 352 -5.32 19.65 -17.84
CA GLN A 352 -4.43 20.04 -16.75
C GLN A 352 -4.61 19.13 -15.53
N SER A 353 -3.52 18.47 -15.14
CA SER A 353 -3.41 17.73 -13.88
C SER A 353 -2.04 17.95 -13.25
N LEU A 354 -1.95 17.83 -11.93
CA LEU A 354 -0.70 17.95 -11.17
C LEU A 354 -0.47 16.72 -10.29
N VAL A 355 0.76 16.57 -9.79
CA VAL A 355 1.05 15.56 -8.76
C VAL A 355 0.96 16.21 -7.38
N ARG A 356 0.01 15.73 -6.58
CA ARG A 356 -0.10 16.08 -5.16
C ARG A 356 0.63 15.03 -4.33
N ILE A 357 1.42 15.47 -3.37
CA ILE A 357 1.99 14.61 -2.33
C ILE A 357 1.29 14.92 -1.01
N THR A 358 0.73 13.91 -0.38
CA THR A 358 0.25 13.96 1.01
C THR A 358 1.23 13.17 1.88
N ILE A 359 1.72 13.78 2.96
CA ILE A 359 2.61 13.14 3.92
C ILE A 359 1.86 13.04 5.25
N ALA A 360 1.63 11.82 5.72
CA ALA A 360 0.93 11.57 6.97
C ALA A 360 1.79 10.67 7.89
N PRO A 361 1.63 10.77 9.22
CA PRO A 361 2.30 9.85 10.14
C PRO A 361 1.75 8.42 9.99
N TRP A 362 2.61 7.40 10.18
CA TRP A 362 2.19 5.99 10.24
C TRP A 362 1.43 5.67 11.54
N THR A 363 1.73 6.43 12.59
CA THR A 363 0.81 6.63 13.70
C THR A 363 -0.45 7.29 13.14
N LEU A 364 -1.52 6.52 12.99
CA LEU A 364 -2.76 6.99 12.38
C LEU A 364 -3.20 8.31 13.01
N SER A 365 -3.34 9.32 12.17
CA SER A 365 -3.80 10.66 12.53
C SER A 365 -4.52 11.23 11.31
N PRO A 366 -5.61 12.00 11.51
CA PRO A 366 -6.21 12.75 10.41
C PRO A 366 -5.32 13.93 9.97
N ASN A 367 -4.24 14.24 10.70
CA ASN A 367 -3.29 15.29 10.37
C ASN A 367 -2.34 14.83 9.26
N PHE A 368 -2.14 15.70 8.27
CA PHE A 368 -1.21 15.46 7.18
C PHE A 368 -0.63 16.77 6.64
N LYS A 369 0.51 16.68 5.96
CA LYS A 369 1.09 17.76 5.16
C LYS A 369 0.79 17.51 3.69
N THR A 370 0.65 18.56 2.91
CA THR A 370 0.50 18.45 1.46
C THR A 370 1.58 19.27 0.76
N ASN A 371 2.16 18.73 -0.31
CA ASN A 371 3.03 19.42 -1.26
C ASN A 371 2.55 19.17 -2.70
N PHE A 372 2.96 20.02 -3.64
CA PHE A 372 2.61 19.88 -5.07
C PHE A 372 3.87 19.96 -5.92
N LEU A 373 4.02 19.07 -6.89
CA LEU A 373 5.28 18.90 -7.63
C LEU A 373 5.30 19.52 -9.03
N THR A 374 4.20 20.07 -9.54
CA THR A 374 4.11 20.44 -10.96
C THR A 374 3.39 21.76 -11.22
N SER A 375 3.71 22.42 -12.35
CA SER A 375 3.32 23.82 -12.59
C SER A 375 3.08 24.25 -14.04
N GLY A 376 2.87 23.33 -14.98
CA GLY A 376 2.57 23.66 -16.38
C GLY A 376 1.08 23.87 -16.66
N ALA A 377 0.72 24.92 -17.41
CA ALA A 377 -0.69 25.24 -17.75
C ALA A 377 -1.36 24.24 -18.72
N THR A 378 -0.58 23.38 -19.39
CA THR A 378 -1.04 22.43 -20.42
C THR A 378 -0.36 21.06 -20.30
N VAL A 379 -0.07 20.62 -19.06
CA VAL A 379 0.58 19.33 -18.81
C VAL A 379 -0.36 18.43 -18.03
N LEU A 380 -0.44 17.16 -18.45
CA LEU A 380 -1.14 16.10 -17.76
C LEU A 380 -0.13 15.15 -17.10
N TYR A 381 -0.11 15.14 -15.78
CA TYR A 381 0.58 14.11 -14.99
C TYR A 381 -0.44 13.04 -14.62
N LYS A 382 -0.26 11.81 -15.12
CA LYS A 382 -1.23 10.74 -14.94
C LYS A 382 -0.64 9.56 -14.18
N LYS A 383 -1.46 8.93 -13.33
CA LYS A 383 -1.13 7.69 -12.60
C LYS A 383 0.27 7.75 -11.95
N PRO A 384 0.50 8.68 -11.01
CA PRO A 384 1.82 8.86 -10.42
C PRO A 384 2.26 7.58 -9.72
N VAL A 385 3.57 7.36 -9.70
CA VAL A 385 4.22 6.31 -8.91
C VAL A 385 5.21 6.98 -7.97
N ILE A 386 5.45 6.37 -6.82
CA ILE A 386 6.41 6.86 -5.83
C ILE A 386 7.36 5.73 -5.44
N ALA A 387 8.64 6.07 -5.42
CA ALA A 387 9.68 5.28 -4.76
C ALA A 387 10.37 6.22 -3.77
N ILE A 388 10.57 5.75 -2.54
CA ILE A 388 11.20 6.54 -1.49
C ILE A 388 12.43 5.80 -1.03
N LYS A 389 13.56 6.52 -1.01
CA LYS A 389 14.77 6.02 -0.39
C LYS A 389 14.52 5.80 1.11
N GLN A 390 14.65 4.55 1.55
CA GLN A 390 14.50 4.21 2.96
C GLN A 390 15.69 4.74 3.77
N SER A 391 15.41 5.15 5.01
CA SER A 391 16.47 5.43 5.99
C SER A 391 16.81 4.13 6.70
N PRO A 392 18.08 3.87 7.06
CA PRO A 392 18.42 2.74 7.91
C PRO A 392 17.62 2.85 9.23
N ARG A 393 16.85 1.82 9.60
CA ARG A 393 16.36 1.72 10.98
C ARG A 393 17.55 1.35 11.86
N SER A 394 17.71 2.02 13.00
CA SER A 394 18.57 1.49 14.05
C SER A 394 17.93 0.20 14.54
N VAL A 395 18.44 -0.94 14.09
CA VAL A 395 18.15 -2.23 14.69
C VAL A 395 18.91 -2.23 16.01
N ALA A 396 18.20 -1.95 17.10
CA ALA A 396 18.73 -2.10 18.45
C ALA A 396 18.63 -3.56 18.88
#